data_AF-X1DAL4-F1
#
_entry.id   AF-X1DAL4-F1
#
_cell.length_a   1.000
_cell.length_b   1.000
_cell.length_c   1.000
_cell.angle_alpha   90.00
_cell.angle_beta   90.00
_cell.angle_gamma   90.00
#
_symmetry.space_group_name_H-M   'P 1'
#
loop_
_entity.id
_entity.type
_entity.pdbx_description
1 polymer ?
#
loop_
_entity_poly.entity_id
_entity_poly.type
_entity_poly.pdbx_seq_one_letter_code
_entity_poly.pdbx_strand_id
1 'polypeptide(L)'
;YITKQKQFDSHFGSLVKEGMAKFNSLDFTYDFDSVLFLLDNKAVEFLYSQPDSLNRTPGEVFQVILNQYKEPESFIRDYIHKAGEDPKFTFHVQIDELYLIDIGYEEQVYPDTAMLPRAPRHALNAGTFAHERNFFKISYGIYIDFIERSLLILREMWLIFVMEFFTLSLVFIVFILTFRNMLKQNRLSEMKTDFINNMTHELKTPLSTISVASSALGNPAIFNETEKVTELSSIIKKQNKHLSELIDRILDINIWERDQV
;
A
#
# COMPACT_ATOMS: atom_id res chain seq x y z
N TYR A 1 -0.41 -13.05 8.50
CA TYR A 1 -0.26 -12.21 7.30
C TYR A 1 1.10 -12.52 6.68
N ILE A 2 1.14 -13.21 5.53
CA ILE A 2 2.41 -13.45 4.82
C ILE A 2 2.69 -12.18 4.03
N THR A 3 3.84 -11.54 4.27
CA THR A 3 4.23 -10.34 3.50
C THR A 3 4.39 -10.72 2.03
N LYS A 4 4.14 -9.78 1.11
CA LYS A 4 4.40 -9.99 -0.33
C LYS A 4 5.83 -10.46 -0.60
N GLN A 5 6.77 -10.00 0.22
CA GLN A 5 8.14 -10.47 0.28
C GLN A 5 8.27 -11.98 0.55
N LYS A 6 7.55 -12.51 1.54
CA LYS A 6 7.54 -13.95 1.85
C LYS A 6 6.80 -14.77 0.78
N GLN A 7 5.78 -14.22 0.12
CA GLN A 7 5.12 -14.86 -1.01
C GLN A 7 6.09 -15.02 -2.19
N PHE A 8 6.84 -13.96 -2.50
CA PHE A 8 7.91 -13.99 -3.49
C PHE A 8 8.96 -15.05 -3.16
N ASP A 9 9.47 -15.06 -1.92
CA ASP A 9 10.50 -16.02 -1.50
C ASP A 9 10.00 -17.47 -1.55
N SER A 10 8.73 -17.69 -1.22
CA SER A 10 8.12 -19.00 -1.33
C SER A 10 7.99 -19.45 -2.78
N HIS A 11 7.52 -18.57 -3.67
CA HIS A 11 7.27 -18.89 -5.07
C HIS A 11 8.56 -19.09 -5.86
N PHE A 12 9.45 -18.08 -5.85
CA PHE A 12 10.74 -18.20 -6.55
C PHE A 12 11.68 -19.17 -5.85
N GLY A 13 11.58 -19.31 -4.52
CA GLY A 13 12.38 -20.27 -3.78
C GLY A 13 12.03 -21.72 -4.10
N SER A 14 10.73 -22.05 -4.27
CA SER A 14 10.33 -23.38 -4.74
C SER A 14 10.77 -23.60 -6.19
N LEU A 15 10.53 -22.61 -7.05
CA LEU A 15 10.84 -22.70 -8.48
C LEU A 15 12.33 -22.94 -8.74
N VAL A 16 13.20 -22.20 -8.05
CA VAL A 16 14.65 -22.34 -8.18
C VAL A 16 15.12 -23.69 -7.65
N LYS A 17 14.58 -24.17 -6.52
CA LYS A 17 14.92 -25.49 -5.96
C LYS A 17 14.46 -26.63 -6.86
N GLU A 18 13.25 -26.55 -7.40
CA GLU A 18 12.72 -27.53 -8.34
C GLU A 18 13.52 -27.56 -9.65
N GLY A 19 13.85 -26.38 -10.18
CA GLY A 19 14.72 -26.25 -11.33
C GLY A 19 16.08 -26.90 -11.10
N MET A 20 16.68 -26.67 -9.92
CA MET A 20 17.98 -27.25 -9.60
C MET A 20 17.91 -28.76 -9.37
N ALA A 21 16.85 -29.24 -8.71
CA ALA A 21 16.59 -30.68 -8.57
C ALA A 21 16.43 -31.35 -9.94
N LYS A 22 15.76 -30.69 -10.88
CA LYS A 22 15.60 -31.18 -12.25
C LYS A 22 16.93 -31.17 -13.02
N PHE A 23 17.73 -30.10 -12.89
CA PHE A 23 19.08 -30.05 -13.45
C PHE A 23 19.92 -31.23 -12.98
N ASN A 24 19.93 -31.51 -11.67
CA ASN A 24 20.68 -32.62 -11.09
C ASN A 24 20.15 -34.00 -11.51
N SER A 25 18.86 -34.11 -11.86
CA SER A 25 18.27 -35.37 -12.32
C SER A 25 18.58 -35.68 -13.79
N LEU A 26 19.00 -34.67 -14.55
CA LEU A 26 19.46 -34.85 -15.91
C LEU A 26 20.89 -35.38 -15.82
N ASP A 27 21.19 -36.40 -16.61
CA ASP A 27 22.46 -37.13 -16.61
C ASP A 27 23.59 -36.28 -17.25
N PHE A 28 23.85 -35.11 -16.66
CA PHE A 28 24.89 -34.13 -17.04
C PHE A 28 26.22 -34.40 -16.31
N THR A 29 26.37 -35.59 -15.75
CA THR A 29 27.57 -36.07 -15.05
C THR A 29 28.86 -35.75 -15.82
N TYR A 30 28.84 -35.85 -17.15
CA TYR A 30 30.01 -35.62 -18.00
C TYR A 30 30.62 -34.21 -17.95
N ASP A 31 29.81 -33.13 -17.89
CA ASP A 31 30.38 -31.77 -17.95
C ASP A 31 30.88 -31.31 -16.57
N PHE A 32 30.14 -31.65 -15.51
CA PHE A 32 30.58 -31.37 -14.14
C PHE A 32 31.77 -32.26 -13.71
N ASP A 33 31.88 -33.49 -14.22
CA ASP A 33 33.06 -34.33 -13.98
C ASP A 33 34.35 -33.68 -14.50
N SER A 34 34.28 -32.90 -15.59
CA SER A 34 35.41 -32.13 -16.10
C SER A 34 35.83 -31.02 -15.11
N VAL A 35 34.85 -30.38 -14.47
CA VAL A 35 35.08 -29.41 -13.39
C VAL A 35 35.74 -30.09 -12.18
N LEU A 36 35.19 -31.23 -11.73
CA LEU A 36 35.74 -32.00 -10.62
C LEU A 36 37.16 -32.50 -10.90
N PHE A 37 37.45 -32.91 -12.14
CA PHE A 37 38.79 -33.30 -12.56
C PHE A 37 39.78 -32.13 -12.52
N LEU A 38 39.35 -30.94 -12.94
CA LEU A 38 40.18 -29.73 -12.84
C LEU A 38 40.46 -29.36 -11.38
N LEU A 39 39.45 -29.49 -10.51
CA LEU A 39 39.60 -29.28 -9.07
C LEU A 39 40.57 -30.30 -8.43
N ASP A 40 40.51 -31.57 -8.82
CA ASP A 40 41.46 -32.60 -8.37
C ASP A 40 42.89 -32.23 -8.75
N ASN A 41 43.13 -31.82 -9.99
CA ASN A 41 44.47 -31.40 -10.44
C ASN A 41 44.99 -30.20 -9.63
N LYS A 42 44.12 -29.23 -9.32
CA LYS A 42 44.48 -28.10 -8.46
C LYS A 42 44.70 -28.51 -7.02
N ALA A 43 43.91 -29.42 -6.46
CA ALA A 43 44.12 -29.96 -5.12
C ALA A 43 45.52 -30.58 -4.98
N VAL A 44 45.92 -31.41 -5.94
CA VAL A 44 47.27 -32.01 -6.00
C VAL A 44 48.35 -30.95 -6.08
N GLU A 45 48.17 -29.92 -6.93
CA GLU A 45 49.11 -28.80 -7.02
C GLU A 45 49.29 -28.12 -5.66
N PHE A 46 48.21 -27.88 -4.91
CA PHE A 46 48.28 -27.26 -3.60
C PHE A 46 48.89 -28.17 -2.52
N LEU A 47 48.58 -29.46 -2.53
CA LEU A 47 49.10 -30.43 -1.57
C LEU A 47 50.62 -30.64 -1.68
N TYR A 48 51.17 -30.58 -2.90
CA TYR A 48 52.58 -30.88 -3.15
C TYR A 48 53.44 -29.66 -3.54
N SER A 49 52.88 -28.45 -3.57
CA SER A 49 53.64 -27.21 -3.79
C SER A 49 54.16 -26.59 -2.50
N GLN A 50 55.24 -25.81 -2.58
CA GLN A 50 55.72 -25.05 -1.43
C GLN A 50 54.76 -23.89 -1.12
N PRO A 51 54.33 -23.68 0.14
CA PRO A 51 53.36 -22.64 0.50
C PRO A 51 53.70 -21.23 0.01
N ASP A 52 54.99 -20.87 0.02
CA ASP A 52 55.50 -19.55 -0.38
C ASP A 52 55.51 -19.31 -1.90
N SER A 53 55.23 -20.34 -2.70
CA SER A 53 55.21 -20.25 -4.17
C SER A 53 53.83 -19.93 -4.75
N LEU A 54 52.78 -19.93 -3.92
CA LEU A 54 51.40 -19.82 -4.34
C LEU A 54 50.84 -18.42 -4.07
N ASN A 55 50.45 -17.72 -5.14
CA ASN A 55 49.89 -16.37 -5.06
C ASN A 55 48.40 -16.30 -4.69
N ARG A 56 47.73 -17.46 -4.54
CA ARG A 56 46.30 -17.59 -4.23
C ARG A 56 46.08 -18.76 -3.30
N THR A 57 45.07 -18.64 -2.45
CA THR A 57 44.61 -19.74 -1.62
C THR A 57 43.92 -20.82 -2.48
N PRO A 58 43.90 -22.09 -2.03
CA PRO A 58 43.14 -23.14 -2.71
C PRO A 58 41.68 -22.73 -2.92
N GLY A 59 41.14 -22.01 -1.94
CA GLY A 59 39.77 -21.55 -1.99
C GLY A 59 39.42 -20.56 -3.08
N GLU A 60 40.29 -19.57 -3.30
CA GLU A 60 40.10 -18.60 -4.39
C GLU A 60 40.14 -19.29 -5.77
N VAL A 61 41.02 -20.28 -5.93
CA VAL A 61 41.13 -21.04 -7.19
C VAL A 61 39.91 -21.92 -7.41
N PHE A 62 39.45 -22.63 -6.37
CA PHE A 62 38.25 -23.45 -6.44
C PHE A 62 37.01 -22.59 -6.74
N GLN A 63 36.88 -21.44 -6.10
CA GLN A 63 35.80 -20.49 -6.34
C GLN A 63 35.79 -20.00 -7.80
N VAL A 64 36.96 -19.68 -8.38
CA VAL A 64 37.05 -19.24 -9.78
C VAL A 64 36.61 -20.35 -10.73
N ILE A 65 37.05 -21.59 -10.49
CA ILE A 65 36.68 -22.74 -11.32
C ILE A 65 35.17 -23.01 -11.24
N LEU A 66 34.60 -23.02 -10.04
CA LEU A 66 33.15 -23.21 -9.87
C LEU A 66 32.34 -22.09 -10.51
N ASN A 67 32.81 -20.83 -10.46
CA ASN A 67 32.14 -19.70 -11.08
C ASN A 67 32.18 -19.72 -12.62
N GLN A 68 33.12 -20.44 -13.23
CA GLN A 68 33.20 -20.65 -14.68
C GLN A 68 32.19 -21.69 -15.17
N TYR A 69 31.72 -22.57 -14.29
CA TYR A 69 30.69 -23.55 -14.62
C TYR A 69 29.31 -22.88 -14.71
N LYS A 70 28.94 -22.48 -15.94
CA LYS A 70 27.73 -21.70 -16.23
C LYS A 70 26.50 -22.52 -16.61
N GLU A 71 26.63 -23.84 -16.77
CA GLU A 71 25.49 -24.69 -17.15
C GLU A 71 24.30 -24.62 -16.19
N PRO A 72 24.49 -24.67 -14.85
CA PRO A 72 23.38 -24.53 -13.92
C PRO A 72 22.68 -23.19 -14.06
N GLU A 73 23.45 -22.11 -14.26
CA GLU A 73 22.89 -20.77 -14.46
C GLU A 73 22.01 -20.70 -15.72
N SER A 74 22.51 -21.21 -16.86
CA SER A 74 21.76 -21.25 -18.12
C SER A 74 20.51 -22.12 -18.03
N PHE A 75 20.62 -23.31 -17.40
CA PHE A 75 19.48 -24.20 -17.25
C PHE A 75 18.38 -23.58 -16.38
N ILE A 76 18.74 -23.00 -15.24
CA ILE A 76 17.76 -22.36 -14.36
C ILE A 76 17.10 -21.17 -15.04
N ARG A 77 17.86 -20.39 -15.82
CA ARG A 77 17.31 -19.28 -16.61
C ARG A 77 16.22 -19.77 -17.57
N ASP A 78 16.50 -20.84 -18.33
CA ASP A 78 15.54 -21.45 -19.24
C ASP A 78 14.34 -22.09 -18.51
N TYR A 79 14.58 -22.69 -17.34
CA TYR A 79 13.54 -23.32 -16.53
C TYR A 79 12.54 -22.29 -16.01
N ILE A 80 13.03 -21.17 -15.45
CA ILE A 80 12.19 -20.07 -14.97
C ILE A 80 11.44 -19.43 -16.15
N HIS A 81 12.11 -19.22 -17.28
CA HIS A 81 11.47 -18.70 -18.50
C HIS A 81 10.30 -19.57 -18.97
N LYS A 82 10.47 -20.90 -18.98
CA LYS A 82 9.40 -21.85 -19.33
C LYS A 82 8.25 -21.87 -18.31
N ALA A 83 8.47 -21.44 -17.08
CA ALA A 83 7.43 -21.28 -16.07
C ALA A 83 6.59 -19.99 -16.26
N GLY A 84 6.89 -19.18 -17.28
CA GLY A 84 6.17 -17.94 -17.60
C GLY A 84 6.72 -16.71 -16.88
N GLU A 85 7.85 -16.83 -16.19
CA GLU A 85 8.53 -15.76 -15.48
C GLU A 85 9.87 -15.46 -16.16
N ASP A 86 10.24 -14.19 -16.37
CA ASP A 86 11.56 -13.82 -16.90
C ASP A 86 12.26 -12.78 -16.01
N PRO A 87 12.54 -13.13 -14.75
CA PRO A 87 13.17 -12.20 -13.83
C PRO A 87 14.68 -12.13 -14.10
N LYS A 88 15.24 -10.92 -14.07
CA LYS A 88 16.69 -10.76 -14.05
C LYS A 88 17.23 -11.20 -12.70
N PHE A 89 18.15 -12.17 -12.72
CA PHE A 89 18.84 -12.65 -11.54
C PHE A 89 20.33 -12.80 -11.77
N THR A 90 21.08 -12.75 -10.66
CA THR A 90 22.50 -13.08 -10.57
C THR A 90 22.70 -14.40 -9.84
N PHE A 91 23.68 -15.17 -10.30
CA PHE A 91 24.00 -16.49 -9.77
C PHE A 91 25.25 -16.40 -8.91
N HIS A 92 25.17 -16.93 -7.69
CA HIS A 92 26.25 -16.91 -6.71
C HIS A 92 26.57 -18.32 -6.27
N VAL A 93 27.84 -18.70 -6.35
CA VAL A 93 28.35 -19.93 -5.73
C VAL A 93 29.04 -19.54 -4.44
N GLN A 94 28.69 -20.17 -3.33
CA GLN A 94 29.32 -19.97 -2.04
C GLN A 94 29.90 -21.29 -1.56
N ILE A 95 31.22 -21.36 -1.41
CA ILE A 95 31.87 -22.51 -0.78
C ILE A 95 31.64 -22.41 0.73
N ASP A 96 31.02 -23.45 1.30
CA ASP A 96 30.72 -23.54 2.73
C ASP A 96 31.86 -24.29 3.46
N GLU A 97 32.38 -25.36 2.86
CA GLU A 97 33.48 -26.17 3.42
C GLU A 97 34.43 -26.61 2.30
N LEU A 98 35.74 -26.63 2.58
CA LEU A 98 36.73 -27.22 1.69
C LEU A 98 37.92 -27.77 2.48
N TYR A 99 38.21 -29.04 2.22
CA TYR A 99 39.30 -29.82 2.77
C TYR A 99 40.16 -30.34 1.63
N LEU A 100 41.48 -30.30 1.79
CA LEU A 100 42.40 -31.05 0.94
C LEU A 100 42.73 -32.38 1.64
N ILE A 101 42.85 -33.44 0.85
CA ILE A 101 42.99 -34.82 1.34
C ILE A 101 44.29 -35.40 0.78
N ASP A 102 45.16 -35.92 1.65
CA ASP A 102 46.36 -36.66 1.26
C ASP A 102 46.60 -37.85 2.20
N ILE A 103 46.75 -39.07 1.66
CA ILE A 103 47.14 -40.32 2.36
C ILE A 103 46.65 -40.40 3.83
N GLY A 104 45.34 -40.24 4.06
CA GLY A 104 44.71 -40.36 5.38
C GLY A 104 44.79 -39.12 6.29
N TYR A 105 45.32 -38.01 5.80
CA TYR A 105 45.28 -36.68 6.41
C TYR A 105 44.27 -35.80 5.68
N GLU A 106 43.34 -35.23 6.46
CA GLU A 106 42.44 -34.17 5.99
C GLU A 106 42.92 -32.85 6.56
N GLU A 107 43.36 -31.94 5.70
CA GLU A 107 43.68 -30.57 6.09
C GLU A 107 42.50 -29.67 5.75
N GLN A 108 41.87 -29.12 6.79
CA GLN A 108 40.89 -28.06 6.59
C GLN A 108 41.62 -26.81 6.16
N VAL A 109 41.55 -26.53 4.86
CA VAL A 109 42.15 -25.32 4.30
C VAL A 109 41.29 -24.09 4.64
N TYR A 110 40.09 -24.30 5.20
CA TYR A 110 39.10 -23.27 5.45
C TYR A 110 38.65 -23.06 6.89
N PRO A 111 39.41 -22.27 7.65
CA PRO A 111 38.77 -21.43 8.66
C PRO A 111 39.43 -20.03 8.76
N ASP A 112 38.67 -18.97 8.47
CA ASP A 112 38.85 -17.59 8.98
C ASP A 112 39.83 -16.56 8.36
N THR A 113 40.72 -16.85 7.38
CA THR A 113 41.68 -15.81 6.89
C THR A 113 41.43 -15.24 5.48
N ALA A 114 40.73 -15.95 4.57
CA ALA A 114 40.42 -15.46 3.22
C ALA A 114 38.95 -15.06 3.09
N MET A 115 38.68 -13.84 2.59
CA MET A 115 37.31 -13.38 2.31
C MET A 115 36.83 -13.95 0.97
N LEU A 116 36.24 -15.16 1.00
CA LEU A 116 35.48 -15.64 -0.15
C LEU A 116 34.16 -14.87 -0.33
N PRO A 117 33.70 -14.71 -1.58
CA PRO A 117 32.42 -14.10 -1.86
C PRO A 117 31.29 -14.91 -1.20
N ARG A 118 30.48 -14.25 -0.37
CA ARG A 118 29.26 -14.82 0.19
C ARG A 118 28.06 -14.34 -0.59
N ALA A 119 27.07 -15.20 -0.72
CA ALA A 119 25.81 -14.81 -1.35
C ALA A 119 25.15 -13.67 -0.55
N PRO A 120 24.50 -12.71 -1.23
CA PRO A 120 23.70 -11.70 -0.56
C PRO A 120 22.66 -12.35 0.37
N ARG A 121 22.38 -11.74 1.54
CA ARG A 121 21.44 -12.30 2.54
C ARG A 121 20.02 -12.57 2.02
N HIS A 122 19.64 -11.94 0.91
CA HIS A 122 18.33 -12.05 0.29
C HIS A 122 18.31 -12.97 -0.94
N ALA A 123 19.47 -13.55 -1.29
CA ALA A 123 19.55 -14.54 -2.35
C ALA A 123 18.87 -15.84 -1.89
N LEU A 124 18.14 -16.48 -2.80
CA LEU A 124 17.42 -17.73 -2.53
C LEU A 124 18.36 -18.91 -2.75
N ASN A 125 18.44 -19.81 -1.77
CA ASN A 125 19.22 -21.04 -1.89
C ASN A 125 18.53 -21.99 -2.89
N ALA A 126 19.23 -22.31 -3.99
CA ALA A 126 18.82 -23.24 -5.02
C ALA A 126 19.15 -24.69 -4.70
N GLY A 127 20.24 -24.92 -3.98
CA GLY A 127 20.72 -26.23 -3.60
C GLY A 127 22.08 -26.15 -2.93
N THR A 128 22.37 -27.14 -2.10
CA THR A 128 23.68 -27.35 -1.48
C THR A 128 24.25 -28.66 -1.99
N PHE A 129 25.52 -28.64 -2.35
CA PHE A 129 26.22 -29.71 -3.04
C PHE A 129 27.46 -30.09 -2.27
N ALA A 130 27.70 -31.38 -2.11
CA ALA A 130 28.91 -31.89 -1.49
C ALA A 130 29.55 -32.93 -2.39
N HIS A 131 30.86 -32.84 -2.58
CA HIS A 131 31.64 -33.77 -3.38
C HIS A 131 32.89 -34.18 -2.61
N GLU A 132 33.17 -35.48 -2.63
CA GLU A 132 34.38 -36.06 -2.06
C GLU A 132 35.12 -36.79 -3.19
N ARG A 133 36.37 -36.39 -3.40
CA ARG A 133 37.26 -36.92 -4.43
C ARG A 133 38.54 -37.40 -3.76
N ASN A 134 39.50 -37.88 -4.54
CA ASN A 134 40.74 -38.43 -4.01
C ASN A 134 41.59 -37.41 -3.26
N PHE A 135 41.53 -36.13 -3.65
CA PHE A 135 42.42 -35.09 -3.15
C PHE A 135 41.71 -33.91 -2.47
N PHE A 136 40.38 -33.89 -2.49
CA PHE A 136 39.61 -32.85 -1.84
C PHE A 136 38.22 -33.31 -1.44
N LYS A 137 37.66 -32.60 -0.46
CA LYS A 137 36.25 -32.64 -0.11
C LYS A 137 35.72 -31.22 -0.05
N ILE A 138 34.62 -30.96 -0.74
CA ILE A 138 34.02 -29.64 -0.85
C ILE A 138 32.52 -29.69 -0.57
N SER A 139 32.01 -28.67 0.13
CA SER A 139 30.59 -28.35 0.22
C SER A 139 30.38 -26.92 -0.29
N TYR A 140 29.42 -26.72 -1.19
CA TYR A 140 29.08 -25.39 -1.70
C TYR A 140 27.58 -25.25 -1.93
N GLY A 141 27.07 -24.05 -1.65
CA GLY A 141 25.70 -23.64 -1.94
C GLY A 141 25.61 -22.83 -3.23
N ILE A 142 24.52 -23.03 -3.97
CA ILE A 142 24.13 -22.21 -5.12
C ILE A 142 23.00 -21.28 -4.68
N TYR A 143 23.18 -19.99 -4.92
CA TYR A 143 22.23 -18.95 -4.54
C TYR A 143 21.85 -18.08 -5.74
N ILE A 144 20.56 -17.73 -5.82
CA ILE A 144 20.01 -16.88 -6.88
C ILE A 144 19.49 -15.59 -6.28
N ASP A 145 20.04 -14.47 -6.75
CA ASP A 145 19.66 -13.14 -6.31
C ASP A 145 18.91 -12.38 -7.41
N PHE A 146 17.66 -12.02 -7.14
CA PHE A 146 16.76 -11.36 -8.10
C PHE A 146 16.92 -9.83 -8.04
N ILE A 147 17.47 -9.24 -9.09
CA ILE A 147 17.89 -7.83 -9.16
C ILE A 147 16.70 -6.87 -8.99
N GLU A 148 15.55 -7.21 -9.58
CA GLU A 148 14.36 -6.34 -9.66
C GLU A 148 13.24 -6.76 -8.67
N ARG A 149 13.60 -7.40 -7.54
CA ARG A 149 12.62 -7.93 -6.57
C ARG A 149 11.59 -6.90 -6.09
N SER A 150 12.02 -5.66 -5.82
CA SER A 150 11.13 -4.59 -5.37
C SER A 150 10.13 -4.18 -6.44
N LEU A 151 10.55 -4.13 -7.71
CA LEU A 151 9.70 -3.80 -8.84
C LEU A 151 8.68 -4.92 -9.12
N LEU A 152 9.09 -6.18 -9.01
CA LEU A 152 8.21 -7.34 -9.14
C LEU A 152 7.12 -7.33 -8.07
N ILE A 153 7.49 -7.10 -6.80
CA ILE A 153 6.54 -6.99 -5.70
C ILE A 153 5.60 -5.78 -5.91
N LEU A 154 6.13 -4.62 -6.33
CA LEU A 154 5.34 -3.42 -6.59
C LEU A 154 4.33 -3.66 -7.72
N ARG A 155 4.74 -4.36 -8.77
CA ARG A 155 3.89 -4.76 -9.90
C ARG A 155 2.75 -5.66 -9.44
N GLU A 156 2.92 -6.52 -8.45
CA GLU A 156 1.80 -7.31 -7.91
C GLU A 156 0.87 -6.49 -6.99
N MET A 157 1.39 -5.45 -6.35
CA MET A 157 0.63 -4.62 -5.39
C MET A 157 -0.24 -3.54 -6.06
N TRP A 158 -0.13 -3.35 -7.38
CA TRP A 158 -0.82 -2.29 -8.10
C TRP A 158 -2.35 -2.28 -7.89
N LEU A 159 -2.97 -3.46 -7.86
CA LEU A 159 -4.42 -3.60 -7.63
C LEU A 159 -4.82 -3.09 -6.25
N ILE A 160 -4.00 -3.36 -5.22
CA ILE A 160 -4.27 -2.93 -3.85
C ILE A 160 -4.23 -1.40 -3.79
N PHE A 161 -3.22 -0.78 -4.41
CA PHE A 161 -3.13 0.69 -4.47
C PHE A 161 -4.31 1.32 -5.20
N VAL A 162 -4.77 0.72 -6.30
CA VAL A 162 -5.96 1.23 -7.03
C VAL A 162 -7.22 1.14 -6.17
N MET A 163 -7.42 0.02 -5.46
CA MET A 163 -8.58 -0.17 -4.58
C MET A 163 -8.56 0.80 -3.39
N GLU A 164 -7.37 1.04 -2.82
CA GLU A 164 -7.18 1.99 -1.73
C GLU A 164 -7.44 3.44 -2.19
N PHE A 165 -6.92 3.81 -3.36
CA PHE A 165 -7.20 5.10 -3.98
C PHE A 165 -8.70 5.31 -4.24
N PHE A 166 -9.39 4.28 -4.76
CA PHE A 166 -10.83 4.35 -5.00
C PHE A 166 -11.62 4.54 -3.71
N THR A 167 -11.28 3.77 -2.67
CA THR A 167 -11.94 3.86 -1.36
C THR A 167 -11.72 5.24 -0.73
N LEU A 168 -10.49 5.75 -0.77
CA LEU A 168 -10.15 7.08 -0.25
C LEU A 168 -10.87 8.19 -1.03
N SER A 169 -10.96 8.06 -2.36
CA SER A 169 -11.70 8.98 -3.22
C SER A 169 -13.20 8.99 -2.88
N LEU A 170 -13.80 7.82 -2.65
CA LEU A 170 -15.21 7.71 -2.27
C LEU A 170 -15.48 8.42 -0.95
N VAL A 171 -14.66 8.17 0.07
CA VAL A 171 -14.76 8.85 1.37
C VAL A 171 -14.63 10.36 1.20
N PHE A 172 -13.69 10.81 0.39
CA PHE A 172 -13.46 12.24 0.14
C PHE A 172 -14.66 12.90 -0.56
N ILE A 173 -15.29 12.23 -1.52
CA ILE A 173 -16.51 12.73 -2.19
C ILE A 173 -17.65 12.87 -1.18
N VAL A 174 -17.89 11.85 -0.35
CA VAL A 174 -18.94 11.90 0.69
C VAL A 174 -18.68 13.03 1.68
N PHE A 175 -17.42 13.25 2.05
CA PHE A 175 -17.03 14.35 2.92
C PHE A 175 -17.37 15.72 2.30
N ILE A 176 -17.02 15.94 1.03
CA ILE A 176 -17.33 17.20 0.33
C ILE A 176 -18.85 17.41 0.25
N LEU A 177 -19.62 16.38 -0.11
CA LEU A 177 -21.08 16.47 -0.19
C LEU A 177 -21.69 16.81 1.16
N THR A 178 -21.23 16.15 2.22
CA THR A 178 -21.70 16.38 3.59
C THR A 178 -21.39 17.81 4.03
N PHE A 179 -20.16 18.28 3.77
CA PHE A 179 -19.75 19.63 4.11
C PHE A 179 -20.57 20.69 3.38
N ARG A 180 -20.82 20.50 2.07
CA ARG A 180 -21.69 21.39 1.29
C ARG A 180 -23.12 21.41 1.82
N ASN A 181 -23.66 20.24 2.16
CA ASN A 181 -25.01 20.13 2.73
C ASN A 181 -25.09 20.83 4.09
N MET A 182 -24.08 20.68 4.94
CA MET A 182 -24.00 21.36 6.24
C MET A 182 -24.02 22.88 6.07
N LEU A 183 -23.23 23.44 5.13
CA LEU A 183 -23.23 24.88 4.86
C LEU A 183 -24.59 25.37 4.35
N LYS A 184 -25.23 24.61 3.43
CA LYS A 184 -26.57 24.94 2.93
C LYS A 184 -27.61 24.91 4.04
N GLN A 185 -27.56 23.91 4.93
CA GLN A 185 -28.44 23.80 6.08
C GLN A 185 -28.27 24.95 7.06
N ASN A 186 -27.02 25.34 7.38
CA ASN A 186 -26.74 26.49 8.23
C ASN A 186 -27.32 27.77 7.63
N ARG A 187 -27.12 27.99 6.33
CA ARG A 187 -27.66 29.18 5.65
C ARG A 187 -29.18 29.21 5.63
N LEU A 188 -29.83 28.07 5.41
CA LEU A 188 -31.29 27.93 5.50
C LEU A 188 -31.79 28.21 6.92
N SER A 189 -31.08 27.72 7.94
CA SER A 189 -31.41 27.97 9.35
C SER A 189 -31.36 29.45 9.71
N GLU A 190 -30.32 30.16 9.25
CA GLU A 190 -30.22 31.62 9.42
C GLU A 190 -31.40 32.33 8.75
N MET A 191 -31.69 32.02 7.48
CA MET A 191 -32.80 32.65 6.76
C MET A 191 -34.16 32.39 7.43
N LYS A 192 -34.40 31.19 7.97
CA LYS A 192 -35.61 30.89 8.75
C LYS A 192 -35.70 31.74 10.02
N THR A 193 -34.58 31.90 10.71
CA THR A 193 -34.51 32.71 11.93
C THR A 193 -34.80 34.19 11.62
N ASP A 194 -34.19 34.73 10.57
CA ASP A 194 -34.42 36.11 10.12
C ASP A 194 -35.87 36.33 9.68
N PHE A 195 -36.46 35.38 8.96
CA PHE A 195 -37.86 35.42 8.56
C PHE A 195 -38.79 35.49 9.78
N ILE A 196 -38.60 34.61 10.77
CA ILE A 196 -39.43 34.60 12.00
C ILE A 196 -39.28 35.92 12.75
N ASN A 197 -38.06 36.45 12.88
CA ASN A 197 -37.82 37.72 13.55
C ASN A 197 -38.53 38.88 12.83
N ASN A 198 -38.39 38.97 11.51
CA ASN A 198 -39.04 40.02 10.71
C ASN A 198 -40.57 39.93 10.81
N MET A 199 -41.14 38.74 10.64
CA MET A 199 -42.59 38.54 10.79
C MET A 199 -43.08 38.89 12.19
N THR A 200 -42.32 38.54 13.23
CA THR A 200 -42.67 38.92 14.62
C THR A 200 -42.72 40.44 14.79
N HIS A 201 -41.76 41.17 14.23
CA HIS A 201 -41.75 42.63 14.25
C HIS A 201 -42.92 43.24 13.46
N GLU A 202 -43.19 42.73 12.26
CA GLU A 202 -44.30 43.19 11.43
C GLU A 202 -45.67 42.89 12.05
N LEU A 203 -45.82 41.79 12.81
CA LEU A 203 -47.04 41.45 13.56
C LEU A 203 -47.24 42.31 14.81
N LYS A 204 -46.15 42.64 15.54
CA LYS A 204 -46.22 43.37 16.81
C LYS A 204 -46.74 44.81 16.65
N THR A 205 -46.42 45.46 15.53
CA THR A 205 -46.77 46.85 15.24
C THR A 205 -48.28 47.09 15.07
N PRO A 206 -49.00 46.38 14.17
CA PRO A 206 -50.46 46.50 14.04
C PRO A 206 -51.16 46.03 15.32
N LEU A 207 -50.66 44.99 15.98
CA LEU A 207 -51.23 44.48 17.24
C LEU A 207 -51.17 45.53 18.35
N SER A 208 -50.03 46.20 18.51
CA SER A 208 -49.87 47.29 19.49
C SER A 208 -50.80 48.47 19.15
N THR A 209 -50.93 48.80 17.86
CA THR A 209 -51.85 49.86 17.38
C THR A 209 -53.31 49.53 17.70
N ILE A 210 -53.75 48.29 17.46
CA ILE A 210 -55.08 47.81 17.81
C ILE A 210 -55.29 47.87 19.32
N SER A 211 -54.31 47.42 20.11
CA SER A 211 -54.39 47.44 21.57
C SER A 211 -54.59 48.87 22.09
N VAL A 212 -53.80 49.83 21.60
CA VAL A 212 -53.91 51.24 22.03
C VAL A 212 -55.26 51.84 21.61
N ALA A 213 -55.69 51.61 20.37
CA ALA A 213 -56.99 52.11 19.90
C ALA A 213 -58.17 51.48 20.66
N SER A 214 -58.08 50.19 20.99
CA SER A 214 -59.08 49.47 21.78
C SER A 214 -59.12 49.96 23.23
N SER A 215 -57.96 50.22 23.85
CA SER A 215 -57.89 50.80 25.20
C SER A 215 -58.48 52.21 25.22
N ALA A 216 -58.24 53.02 24.19
CA ALA A 216 -58.86 54.32 24.04
C ALA A 216 -60.39 54.19 23.95
N LEU A 217 -60.91 53.33 23.07
CA LEU A 217 -62.35 53.05 22.95
C LEU A 217 -63.03 52.59 24.23
N GLY A 218 -62.29 52.01 25.19
CA GLY A 218 -62.80 51.63 26.51
C GLY A 218 -62.86 52.78 27.53
N ASN A 219 -62.32 53.96 27.21
CA ASN A 219 -62.31 55.11 28.10
C ASN A 219 -63.65 55.87 28.07
N PRO A 220 -64.38 55.98 29.21
CA PRO A 220 -65.67 56.66 29.26
C PRO A 220 -65.64 58.12 28.78
N ALA A 221 -64.47 58.77 28.85
CA ALA A 221 -64.30 60.17 28.45
C ALA A 221 -64.60 60.43 26.95
N ILE A 222 -64.47 59.42 26.08
CA ILE A 222 -64.70 59.55 24.64
C ILE A 222 -66.02 58.95 24.15
N PHE A 223 -66.86 58.40 25.04
CA PHE A 223 -68.13 57.75 24.64
C PHE A 223 -69.12 58.72 23.98
N ASN A 224 -69.07 60.00 24.36
CA ASN A 224 -69.93 61.04 23.78
C ASN A 224 -69.30 61.70 22.53
N GLU A 225 -68.08 61.33 22.17
CA GLU A 225 -67.35 61.86 21.00
C GLU A 225 -67.46 60.90 19.81
N THR A 226 -68.62 60.90 19.13
CA THR A 226 -68.94 59.97 18.03
C THR A 226 -67.88 59.95 16.92
N GLU A 227 -67.27 61.10 16.62
CA GLU A 227 -66.22 61.23 15.60
C GLU A 227 -64.95 60.43 16.00
N LYS A 228 -64.45 60.61 17.22
CA LYS A 228 -63.27 59.88 17.73
C LYS A 228 -63.51 58.38 17.85
N VAL A 229 -64.70 57.98 18.28
CA VAL A 229 -65.09 56.55 18.33
C VAL A 229 -65.06 55.92 16.94
N THR A 230 -65.58 56.64 15.94
CA THR A 230 -65.60 56.19 14.54
C THR A 230 -64.19 56.10 13.95
N GLU A 231 -63.34 57.09 14.25
CA GLU A 231 -61.94 57.11 13.83
C GLU A 231 -61.16 55.91 14.41
N LEU A 232 -61.20 55.70 15.73
CA LEU A 232 -60.52 54.59 16.40
C LEU A 232 -61.00 53.22 15.90
N SER A 233 -62.31 53.07 15.70
CA SER A 233 -62.90 51.86 15.12
C SER A 233 -62.39 51.60 13.69
N SER A 234 -62.25 52.67 12.88
CA SER A 234 -61.69 52.55 11.52
C SER A 234 -60.23 52.13 11.52
N ILE A 235 -59.42 52.63 12.47
CA ILE A 235 -58.01 52.24 12.65
C ILE A 235 -57.92 50.75 12.97
N ILE A 236 -58.71 50.26 13.93
CA ILE A 236 -58.75 48.83 14.30
C ILE A 236 -59.13 47.98 13.08
N LYS A 237 -60.15 48.37 12.33
CA LYS A 237 -60.59 47.65 11.12
C LYS A 237 -59.49 47.57 10.06
N LYS A 238 -58.76 48.68 9.84
CA LYS A 238 -57.64 48.73 8.89
C LYS A 238 -56.48 47.83 9.32
N GLN A 239 -56.11 47.84 10.59
CA GLN A 239 -55.03 47.01 11.11
C GLN A 239 -55.39 45.51 11.11
N ASN A 240 -56.65 45.15 11.40
CA ASN A 240 -57.11 43.76 11.27
C ASN A 240 -57.05 43.24 9.82
N LYS A 241 -57.39 44.09 8.84
CA LYS A 241 -57.23 43.72 7.42
C LYS A 241 -55.77 43.50 7.08
N HIS A 242 -54.89 44.41 7.51
CA HIS A 242 -53.45 44.28 7.30
C HIS A 242 -52.87 43.01 7.94
N LEU A 243 -53.31 42.67 9.15
CA LEU A 243 -52.91 41.44 9.85
C LEU A 243 -53.34 40.18 9.08
N SER A 244 -54.56 40.19 8.53
CA SER A 244 -55.06 39.07 7.71
C SER A 244 -54.22 38.88 6.45
N GLU A 245 -53.89 39.98 5.75
CA GLU A 245 -53.01 39.93 4.56
C GLU A 245 -51.61 39.39 4.91
N LEU A 246 -51.10 39.68 6.11
CA LEU A 246 -49.81 39.18 6.57
C LEU A 246 -49.85 37.67 6.89
N ILE A 247 -50.95 37.20 7.49
CA ILE A 247 -51.20 35.78 7.74
C ILE A 247 -51.32 35.00 6.44
N ASP A 248 -52.04 35.53 5.45
CA ASP A 248 -52.18 34.90 4.14
C ASP A 248 -50.82 34.73 3.45
N ARG A 249 -49.97 35.77 3.49
CA ARG A 249 -48.59 35.68 2.96
C ARG A 249 -47.75 34.61 3.66
N ILE A 250 -47.87 34.47 4.98
CA ILE A 250 -47.16 33.43 5.73
C ILE A 250 -47.67 32.04 5.33
N LEU A 251 -48.98 31.88 5.15
CA LEU A 251 -49.58 30.61 4.75
C LEU A 251 -49.10 30.18 3.35
N ASP A 252 -49.05 31.11 2.40
CA ASP A 252 -48.55 30.88 1.05
C ASP A 252 -47.09 30.40 1.05
N ILE A 253 -46.22 31.05 1.84
CA ILE A 253 -44.80 30.67 1.94
C ILE A 253 -44.64 29.24 2.50
N ASN A 254 -45.43 28.86 3.51
CA ASN A 254 -45.36 27.52 4.09
C ASN A 254 -45.79 26.42 3.10
N ILE A 255 -46.76 26.69 2.24
CA ILE A 255 -47.20 25.75 1.19
C ILE A 255 -46.08 25.56 0.16
N TRP A 256 -45.45 26.65 -0.28
CA TRP A 256 -44.31 26.61 -1.20
C TRP A 256 -43.10 25.86 -0.63
N GLU A 257 -42.80 26.00 0.66
CA GLU A 257 -41.71 25.25 1.30
C GLU A 257 -42.01 23.75 1.38
N ARG A 258 -43.27 23.36 1.59
CA ARG A 258 -43.68 21.96 1.70
C ARG A 258 -43.66 21.20 0.36
N ASP A 259 -43.87 21.90 -0.75
CA ASP A 259 -43.86 21.30 -2.10
C ASP A 259 -42.43 21.12 -2.68
N GLN A 260 -41.41 21.72 -2.06
CA GLN A 260 -40.00 21.60 -2.49
C GLN A 260 -39.17 20.58 -1.71
N VAL A 261 -39.75 19.91 -0.71
CA VAL A 261 -39.11 18.85 0.12
C VAL A 261 -39.65 17.49 -0.29
#